data_AF-A0AAW1MZI1-F1
#
_entry.id   AF-A0AAW1MZI1-F1
#
_cell.length_a   1.000
_cell.length_b   1.000
_cell.length_c   1.000
_cell.angle_alpha   90.00
_cell.angle_beta   90.00
_cell.angle_gamma   90.00
#
_symmetry.space_group_name_H-M   'P 1'
#
loop_
_entity.id
_entity.type
_entity.pdbx_description
1 polymer ?
#
loop_
_entity_poly.entity_id
_entity_poly.type
_entity_poly.pdbx_seq_one_letter_code
_entity_poly.pdbx_strand_id
1 'polypeptide(L)'
;MLQKFWEFEECNQKQNHTAEDHTCEDHFIATHKRNQDGRFIVKLPFTDNPCVLGESRDIAVKRFQILERKFIKQPNLKQEYVQFMQEYKDLGHIKSSLFSP
;
A
#
# COMPACT_ATOMS: atom_id res chain seq x y z
N MET A 1 -17.51 2.44 39.13
CA MET A 1 -17.62 1.06 38.60
C MET A 1 -17.02 0.90 37.19
N LEU A 2 -16.93 1.97 36.37
CA LEU A 2 -16.14 1.94 35.13
C LEU A 2 -14.62 1.99 35.34
N GLN A 3 -14.13 2.74 36.32
CA GLN A 3 -12.69 2.92 36.54
C GLN A 3 -11.95 1.59 36.79
N LYS A 4 -12.51 0.73 37.63
CA LYS A 4 -11.97 -0.63 37.91
C LYS A 4 -12.04 -1.58 36.70
N PHE A 5 -12.91 -1.30 35.74
CA PHE A 5 -13.05 -2.09 34.51
C PHE A 5 -11.95 -1.72 33.51
N TRP A 6 -11.66 -0.41 33.38
CA TRP A 6 -10.53 0.10 32.60
C TRP A 6 -9.17 -0.30 33.17
N GLU A 7 -9.01 -0.28 34.51
CA GLU A 7 -7.80 -0.76 35.19
C GLU A 7 -7.54 -2.27 35.01
N PHE A 8 -8.56 -3.06 34.63
CA PHE A 8 -8.44 -4.50 34.41
C PHE A 8 -8.11 -4.86 32.95
N GLU A 9 -8.55 -4.03 31.98
CA GLU A 9 -8.13 -4.12 30.58
C GLU A 9 -6.74 -3.52 30.33
N GLU A 10 -6.26 -2.65 31.23
CA GLU A 10 -4.84 -2.27 31.35
C GLU A 10 -4.02 -3.47 31.86
N CYS A 11 -3.93 -4.49 31.02
CA CYS A 11 -3.01 -5.58 31.18
C CYS A 11 -1.60 -4.96 31.24
N ASN A 12 -1.00 -4.92 32.44
CA ASN A 12 0.42 -4.67 32.69
C ASN A 12 1.29 -5.80 32.10
N GLN A 13 1.01 -6.18 30.85
CA GLN A 13 1.87 -7.03 30.07
C GLN A 13 3.13 -6.21 29.84
N LYS A 14 4.22 -6.60 30.51
CA LYS A 14 5.54 -6.36 29.97
C LYS A 14 5.55 -7.02 28.60
N GLN A 15 5.16 -6.26 27.57
CA GLN A 15 5.16 -6.74 26.21
C GLN A 15 6.63 -7.02 25.91
N ASN A 16 6.97 -8.30 25.78
CA ASN A 16 8.27 -8.74 25.29
C ASN A 16 8.31 -8.40 23.80
N HIS A 17 8.39 -7.11 23.51
CA HIS A 17 8.47 -6.61 22.16
C HIS A 17 9.80 -7.03 21.56
N THR A 18 9.72 -7.67 20.42
CA THR A 18 10.89 -7.92 19.57
C THR A 18 11.40 -6.60 18.98
N ALA A 19 12.61 -6.61 18.42
CA ALA A 19 13.13 -5.44 17.70
C ALA A 19 12.26 -5.10 16.47
N GLU A 20 11.63 -6.11 15.87
CA GLU A 20 10.69 -5.95 14.76
C GLU A 20 9.42 -5.24 15.20
N ASP A 21 8.89 -5.57 16.39
CA ASP A 21 7.70 -4.90 16.96
C ASP A 21 7.94 -3.41 17.16
N HIS A 22 9.11 -3.03 17.70
CA HIS A 22 9.48 -1.63 17.87
C HIS A 22 9.60 -0.90 16.53
N THR A 23 10.23 -1.54 15.53
CA THR A 23 10.39 -0.95 14.20
C THR A 23 9.03 -0.74 13.52
N CYS A 24 8.11 -1.70 13.69
CA CYS A 24 6.75 -1.61 13.18
C CYS A 24 5.96 -0.48 13.87
N GLU A 25 6.05 -0.37 15.19
CA GLU A 25 5.42 0.69 15.97
C GLU A 25 5.96 2.07 15.59
N ASP A 26 7.28 2.23 15.52
CA ASP A 26 7.93 3.47 15.08
C ASP A 26 7.49 3.86 13.65
N HIS A 27 7.40 2.87 12.74
CA HIS A 27 6.89 3.08 11.38
C HIS A 27 5.44 3.54 11.39
N PHE A 28 4.59 2.89 12.19
CA PHE A 28 3.19 3.24 12.31
C PHE A 28 3.05 4.66 12.87
N ILE A 29 3.70 4.99 13.98
CA ILE A 29 3.70 6.33 14.57
C ILE A 29 4.14 7.39 13.54
N ALA A 30 5.24 7.13 12.81
CA ALA A 30 5.79 8.08 11.85
C ALA A 30 4.94 8.28 10.60
N THR A 31 4.13 7.29 10.20
CA THR A 31 3.48 7.27 8.88
C THR A 31 1.96 7.23 8.91
N HIS A 32 1.36 6.88 10.06
CA HIS A 32 -0.07 6.94 10.22
C HIS A 32 -0.54 8.40 10.21
N LYS A 33 -1.67 8.65 9.57
CA LYS A 33 -2.36 9.93 9.62
C LYS A 33 -3.84 9.73 9.41
N ARG A 34 -4.63 10.72 9.83
CA ARG A 34 -6.07 10.75 9.59
C ARG A 34 -6.37 11.72 8.46
N ASN A 35 -7.18 11.31 7.48
CA ASN A 35 -7.65 12.22 6.44
C ASN A 35 -8.79 13.11 6.98
N GLN A 36 -9.22 14.09 6.18
CA GLN A 36 -10.31 15.01 6.54
C GLN A 36 -11.65 14.30 6.77
N ASP A 37 -11.86 13.14 6.15
CA ASP A 37 -13.05 12.29 6.32
C ASP A 37 -12.98 11.38 7.55
N GLY A 38 -11.92 11.50 8.37
CA GLY A 38 -11.74 10.70 9.56
C GLY A 38 -11.25 9.26 9.33
N ARG A 39 -10.82 8.91 8.11
CA ARG A 39 -10.21 7.60 7.76
C ARG A 39 -8.71 7.58 8.07
N PHE A 40 -8.23 6.43 8.54
CA PHE A 40 -6.80 6.20 8.74
C PHE A 40 -6.10 5.95 7.40
N ILE A 41 -4.99 6.63 7.19
CA ILE A 41 -4.02 6.37 6.13
C ILE A 41 -2.79 5.83 6.83
N VAL A 42 -2.43 4.59 6.55
CA VAL A 42 -1.27 3.90 7.12
C VAL A 42 -0.35 3.52 5.97
N LYS A 43 0.95 3.76 6.13
CA LYS A 43 1.94 3.22 5.21
C LYS A 43 2.26 1.80 5.65
N LEU A 44 2.25 0.86 4.70
CA LEU A 44 2.63 -0.51 5.00
C LEU A 44 4.16 -0.58 5.15
N PRO A 45 4.68 -1.15 6.24
CA PRO A 45 6.11 -1.39 6.38
C PRO A 45 6.54 -2.47 5.39
N PHE A 46 7.80 -2.41 4.96
CA PHE A 46 8.44 -3.53 4.29
C PHE A 46 9.01 -4.47 5.35
N THR A 47 8.86 -5.79 5.16
CA THR A 47 9.47 -6.80 6.03
C THR A 47 10.99 -6.78 5.94
N ASP A 48 11.52 -6.49 4.75
CA ASP A 48 12.95 -6.41 4.46
C ASP A 48 13.31 -5.07 3.82
N ASN A 49 14.61 -4.79 3.75
CA ASN A 49 15.10 -3.60 3.04
C ASN A 49 14.62 -3.61 1.58
N PRO A 50 13.93 -2.55 1.08
CA PRO A 50 13.45 -2.47 -0.30
C PRO A 50 14.53 -2.69 -1.38
N CYS A 51 15.81 -2.56 -1.03
CA CYS A 51 16.91 -2.91 -1.92
C CYS A 51 16.93 -4.38 -2.36
N VAL A 52 16.25 -5.30 -1.65
CA VAL A 52 16.15 -6.72 -2.04
C VAL A 52 15.24 -6.96 -3.25
N LEU A 53 14.55 -5.95 -3.75
CA LEU A 53 13.68 -6.06 -4.92
C LEU A 53 14.41 -6.53 -6.20
N GLY A 54 15.75 -6.46 -6.24
CA GLY A 54 16.57 -7.04 -7.30
C GLY A 54 16.13 -6.61 -8.70
N GLU A 55 15.89 -7.58 -9.59
CA GLU A 55 15.49 -7.34 -10.99
C GLU A 55 13.99 -7.04 -11.17
N SER A 56 13.23 -6.78 -10.09
CA SER A 56 11.78 -6.54 -10.16
C SER A 56 11.40 -5.44 -11.15
N ARG A 57 12.20 -4.38 -11.23
CA ARG A 57 11.99 -3.29 -12.19
C ARG A 57 12.09 -3.78 -13.63
N ASP A 58 13.15 -4.52 -13.96
CA ASP A 58 13.38 -4.99 -15.32
C ASP A 58 12.32 -6.02 -15.74
N ILE A 59 11.88 -6.86 -14.81
CA ILE A 59 10.76 -7.78 -15.02
C ILE A 59 9.46 -7.00 -15.28
N ALA A 60 9.16 -5.97 -14.48
CA ALA A 60 7.98 -5.14 -14.66
C ALA A 60 7.99 -4.42 -16.02
N VAL A 61 9.13 -3.86 -16.43
CA VAL A 61 9.30 -3.20 -17.73
C VAL A 61 9.11 -4.21 -18.88
N LYS A 62 9.70 -5.41 -18.79
CA LYS A 62 9.52 -6.46 -19.81
C LYS A 62 8.04 -6.85 -19.93
N ARG A 63 7.34 -7.04 -18.80
CA ARG A 63 5.89 -7.34 -18.77
C ARG A 63 5.06 -6.23 -19.42
N PHE A 64 5.37 -4.97 -19.11
CA PHE A 64 4.71 -3.82 -19.72
C PHE A 64 4.89 -3.81 -21.25
N GLN A 65 6.12 -4.00 -21.74
CA GLN A 65 6.37 -4.06 -23.19
C GLN A 65 5.65 -5.21 -23.90
N ILE A 66 5.52 -6.37 -23.24
CA ILE A 66 4.75 -7.50 -23.77
C ILE A 66 3.27 -7.12 -23.90
N LEU A 67 2.71 -6.45 -22.89
CA LEU A 67 1.34 -5.98 -22.89
C LEU A 67 1.08 -4.97 -24.03
N GLU A 68 1.99 -4.01 -24.22
CA GLU A 68 1.90 -3.04 -25.33
C GLU A 68 1.92 -3.73 -26.69
N ARG A 69 2.79 -4.71 -26.91
CA ARG A 69 2.80 -5.51 -28.15
C ARG A 69 1.50 -6.27 -28.35
N LYS A 70 0.89 -6.78 -27.27
CA LYS A 70 -0.41 -7.46 -27.33
C LYS A 70 -1.52 -6.50 -27.75
N PHE A 71 -1.53 -5.29 -27.20
CA PHE A 71 -2.48 -4.24 -27.54
C PHE A 71 -2.38 -3.78 -29.00
N ILE A 72 -1.18 -3.74 -29.57
CA ILE A 72 -0.99 -3.45 -31.00
C ILE A 72 -1.64 -4.54 -31.87
N LYS A 73 -1.48 -5.82 -31.50
CA LYS A 73 -2.04 -6.96 -32.24
C LYS A 73 -3.55 -7.09 -32.05
N GLN A 74 -4.09 -6.62 -30.94
CA GLN A 74 -5.48 -6.78 -30.53
C GLN A 74 -6.06 -5.43 -30.08
N PRO A 75 -6.49 -4.58 -31.04
CA PRO A 75 -6.95 -3.22 -30.72
C PRO A 75 -8.22 -3.20 -29.85
N ASN A 76 -9.13 -4.16 -30.01
CA ASN A 76 -10.34 -4.26 -29.18
C ASN A 76 -9.98 -4.49 -27.70
N LEU A 77 -9.02 -5.38 -27.43
CA LEU A 77 -8.54 -5.63 -26.06
C LEU A 77 -7.92 -4.38 -25.43
N LYS A 78 -7.20 -3.58 -26.22
CA LYS A 78 -6.65 -2.30 -25.75
C LYS A 78 -7.78 -1.35 -25.35
N GLN A 79 -8.83 -1.24 -26.17
CA GLN A 79 -9.96 -0.37 -25.89
C GLN A 79 -10.67 -0.78 -24.60
N GLU A 80 -10.98 -2.07 -24.43
CA GLU A 80 -11.60 -2.60 -23.22
C GLU A 80 -10.74 -2.35 -21.98
N TYR A 81 -9.42 -2.59 -22.07
CA TYR A 81 -8.49 -2.34 -20.97
C TYR A 81 -8.45 -0.85 -20.58
N VAL A 82 -8.36 0.06 -21.55
CA VAL A 82 -8.34 1.51 -21.30
C VAL A 82 -9.65 1.97 -20.68
N GLN A 83 -10.78 1.48 -21.18
CA GLN A 83 -12.10 1.79 -20.63
C GLN A 83 -12.20 1.33 -19.17
N PHE A 84 -11.78 0.11 -18.85
CA PHE A 84 -11.76 -0.40 -17.49
C PHE A 84 -10.86 0.44 -16.57
N MET A 85 -9.65 0.80 -17.01
CA MET A 85 -8.73 1.61 -16.20
C MET A 85 -9.29 3.01 -15.93
N GLN A 86 -10.03 3.57 -16.89
CA GLN A 86 -10.73 4.84 -16.72
C GLN A 86 -11.86 4.73 -15.70
N GLU A 87 -12.72 3.72 -15.81
CA GLU A 87 -13.78 3.44 -14.84
C GLU A 87 -13.22 3.23 -13.43
N TYR A 88 -12.15 2.44 -13.30
CA TYR A 88 -11.50 2.16 -12.02
C TYR A 88 -10.90 3.43 -11.37
N LYS A 89 -10.43 4.37 -12.19
CA LYS A 89 -10.01 5.70 -11.76
C LYS A 89 -11.20 6.57 -11.34
N ASP A 90 -12.28 6.56 -12.12
CA ASP A 90 -13.48 7.37 -11.86
C ASP A 90 -14.23 6.92 -10.60
N LEU A 91 -14.17 5.62 -10.28
CA LEU A 91 -14.62 5.06 -9.00
C LEU A 91 -13.71 5.43 -7.82
N GLY A 92 -12.59 6.11 -8.07
CA GLY A 92 -11.64 6.56 -7.04
C GLY A 92 -10.79 5.44 -6.46
N HIS A 93 -10.72 4.26 -7.10
CA HIS A 93 -9.89 3.15 -6.65
C HIS A 93 -8.40 3.36 -6.95
N ILE A 94 -8.07 4.14 -7.98
CA ILE A 94 -6.69 4.55 -8.29
C ILE A 94 -6.63 6.08 -8.40
N LYS A 95 -5.56 6.65 -7.85
CA LYS A 95 -5.17 8.04 -8.09
C LYS A 95 -3.89 8.07 -8.90
N SER A 96 -3.83 8.95 -9.90
CA SER A 96 -2.58 9.23 -10.61
C SER A 96 -1.57 9.80 -9.61
N SER A 97 -0.43 9.14 -9.44
CA SER A 97 0.66 9.68 -8.63
C SER A 97 1.30 10.85 -9.39
N LEU A 98 1.54 11.97 -8.70
CA LEU A 98 2.21 13.16 -9.25
C LEU A 98 3.73 12.98 -9.44
N PHE A 99 4.19 11.75 -9.66
CA PHE A 99 5.61 11.50 -9.94
C PHE A 99 5.89 11.80 -11.42
N SER A 100 6.29 13.04 -11.69
CA SER A 100 7.10 13.37 -12.87
C SER A 100 8.55 12.99 -12.57
N PRO A 101 9.29 12.39 -13.53
CA PRO A 101 10.66 11.93 -13.32
C PRO A 101 11.64 13.05 -12.95
#